data_AF-L9UQ30-F1
#
_entry.id   AF-L9UQ30-F1
#
_cell.length_a   1.000
_cell.length_b   1.000
_cell.length_c   1.000
_cell.angle_alpha   90.00
_cell.angle_beta   90.00
_cell.angle_gamma   90.00
#
_symmetry.space_group_name_H-M   'P 1'
#
loop_
_entity.id
_entity.type
_entity.pdbx_description
1 polymer ?
#
loop_
_entity_poly.entity_id
_entity_poly.type
_entity_poly.pdbx_seq_one_letter_code
_entity_poly.pdbx_strand_id
1 'polypeptide(L)' 'MLETTRTYVARITNHQQVRDDLDQCGFSASKLWNVGRYYIQQRWDDDGEIPDEAELKSELKDHKRYSDLHSQSSQRVL' A
#
# COMPACT_ATOMS: atom_id res chain seq x y z
N MET A 1 17.19 1.64 -24.22
CA MET A 1 17.98 1.53 -22.99
C MET A 1 17.28 0.50 -22.12
N LEU A 2 17.92 -0.64 -21.80
CA LEU A 2 17.30 -1.68 -20.98
C LEU A 2 17.33 -1.25 -19.51
N GLU A 3 16.16 -1.08 -18.91
CA GLU A 3 16.03 -0.84 -17.49
C GLU A 3 16.20 -2.17 -16.75
N THR A 4 17.11 -2.23 -15.77
CA THR A 4 17.37 -3.43 -14.96
C THR A 4 17.05 -3.12 -13.51
N THR A 5 16.09 -3.83 -12.95
CA THR A 5 15.78 -3.79 -11.51
C THR A 5 16.75 -4.69 -10.76
N ARG A 6 17.68 -4.10 -10.01
CA ARG A 6 18.55 -4.85 -9.09
C ARG A 6 17.85 -4.99 -7.75
N THR A 7 17.75 -6.23 -7.26
CA THR A 7 17.30 -6.50 -5.89
C THR A 7 18.48 -6.31 -4.94
N TYR A 8 18.32 -5.46 -3.93
CA TYR A 8 19.30 -5.26 -2.87
C TYR A 8 18.83 -5.93 -1.59
N VAL A 9 19.68 -6.77 -1.00
CA VAL A 9 19.46 -7.33 0.34
C VAL A 9 20.32 -6.52 1.31
N ALA A 10 19.69 -5.89 2.29
CA ALA A 10 20.36 -5.08 3.30
C ALA A 10 19.80 -5.39 4.69
N ARG A 11 20.59 -5.08 5.73
CA ARG A 11 20.19 -5.23 7.13
C ARG A 11 20.01 -3.86 7.76
N ILE A 12 18.91 -3.68 8.48
CA ILE A 12 18.66 -2.48 9.28
C ILE A 12 19.57 -2.52 10.51
N THR A 13 20.53 -1.60 10.59
CA THR A 13 21.53 -1.55 11.67
C THR A 13 20.96 -0.98 12.97
N ASN A 14 19.97 -0.08 12.87
CA ASN A 14 19.28 0.57 13.99
C ASN A 14 17.90 -0.03 14.27
N HIS A 15 17.67 -1.31 13.94
CA HIS A 15 16.34 -1.94 14.00
C HIS A 15 15.59 -1.70 15.32
N GLN A 16 16.28 -1.78 16.46
CA GLN A 16 15.65 -1.55 17.77
C GLN A 16 15.02 -0.15 17.92
N GLN A 17 15.55 0.86 17.22
CA GLN A 17 15.05 2.23 17.29
C GLN A 17 13.87 2.48 16.34
N VAL A 18 13.75 1.70 15.27
CA VAL A 18 12.77 1.94 14.19
C VAL A 18 11.70 0.86 14.08
N ARG A 19 11.82 -0.25 14.83
CA ARG A 19 10.93 -1.41 14.72
C ARG A 19 9.47 -1.00 14.86
N ASP A 20 9.13 -0.23 15.88
CA ASP A 20 7.73 0.08 16.19
C ASP A 20 7.09 0.95 15.09
N ASP A 21 7.85 1.89 14.52
CA ASP A 21 7.43 2.70 13.36
C ASP A 21 7.27 1.83 12.10
N LEU A 22 8.18 0.88 11.87
CA LEU A 22 8.10 -0.07 10.76
C LEU A 22 6.89 -1.01 10.88
N ASP A 23 6.63 -1.52 12.08
CA ASP A 23 5.48 -2.38 12.36
C ASP A 23 4.17 -1.63 12.16
N GLN A 24 4.09 -0.38 12.65
CA GLN A 24 2.93 0.49 12.45
C GLN A 24 2.70 0.77 10.95
N CYS A 25 3.77 1.10 10.22
CA CYS A 25 3.72 1.32 8.78
C CYS A 25 3.24 0.06 8.03
N GLY A 26 3.83 -1.10 8.35
CA GLY A 26 3.46 -2.39 7.75
C GLY A 26 2.02 -2.77 8.03
N PHE A 27 1.52 -2.49 9.24
CA PHE A 27 0.13 -2.72 9.61
C PHE A 27 -0.84 -1.83 8.82
N SER A 28 -0.56 -0.53 8.71
CA SER A 28 -1.37 0.41 7.93
C SER A 28 -1.40 0.06 6.45
N ALA A 29 -0.25 -0.26 5.86
CA ALA A 29 -0.14 -0.69 4.46
C ALA A 29 -0.93 -1.99 4.21
N SER A 30 -0.79 -2.99 5.08
CA SER A 30 -1.52 -4.27 4.96
C SER A 30 -3.03 -4.09 5.04
N LYS A 31 -3.50 -3.14 5.86
CA LYS A 31 -4.93 -2.83 5.96
C LYS A 31 -5.45 -2.16 4.69
N LEU A 32 -4.71 -1.20 4.12
CA LEU A 32 -5.10 -0.56 2.86
C LEU A 32 -5.11 -1.56 1.69
N TRP A 33 -4.12 -2.46 1.64
CA TRP A 33 -4.11 -3.54 0.66
C TRP A 33 -5.37 -4.40 0.74
N ASN A 34 -5.79 -4.78 1.95
CA ASN A 34 -7.00 -5.57 2.14
C ASN A 34 -8.27 -4.81 1.75
N VAL A 35 -8.35 -3.50 2.03
CA VAL A 35 -9.48 -2.66 1.60
C VAL A 35 -9.55 -2.59 0.08
N GLY A 36 -8.42 -2.31 -0.59
CA GLY A 36 -8.37 -2.26 -2.04
C GLY A 36 -8.72 -3.60 -2.68
N ARG A 37 -8.21 -4.71 -2.14
CA ARG A 37 -8.55 -6.07 -2.61
C ARG A 37 -10.02 -6.40 -2.43
N TYR A 38 -10.62 -6.02 -1.30
CA TYR A 38 -12.04 -6.20 -1.07
C TYR A 38 -12.87 -5.39 -2.09
N TYR A 39 -12.50 -4.14 -2.32
CA TYR A 39 -13.17 -3.27 -3.29
C TYR A 39 -13.09 -3.81 -4.72
N ILE A 40 -11.90 -4.23 -5.16
CA ILE A 40 -11.71 -4.86 -6.49
C ILE A 40 -12.60 -6.08 -6.65
N GLN A 41 -12.65 -6.95 -5.64
CA GLN A 41 -13.49 -8.14 -5.68
C GLN A 41 -14.98 -7.76 -5.78
N GLN A 42 -15.41 -6.77 -5.00
CA GLN A 42 -16.79 -6.30 -5.04
C GLN A 42 -17.16 -5.75 -6.43
N ARG A 43 -16.30 -4.90 -7.03
CA ARG A 43 -16.51 -4.36 -8.37
C ARG A 43 -16.61 -5.49 -9.41
N TRP A 44 -15.70 -6.45 -9.34
CA TRP A 44 -15.73 -7.63 -10.20
C TRP A 44 -17.02 -8.44 -10.06
N ASP A 45 -17.49 -8.66 -8.84
CA ASP A 45 -18.73 -9.41 -8.59
C ASP A 45 -19.98 -8.63 -9.05
N ASP A 46 -19.92 -7.28 -9.04
CA ASP A 46 -21.02 -6.39 -9.39
C ASP A 46 -21.19 -6.19 -10.92
N ASP A 47 -20.11 -5.87 -11.65
CA ASP A 47 -20.18 -5.57 -13.09
C ASP A 47 -19.15 -6.32 -13.96
N GLY A 48 -18.30 -7.15 -13.37
CA GLY A 48 -17.28 -7.90 -14.10
C GLY A 48 -16.07 -7.06 -14.53
N GLU A 49 -15.93 -5.82 -14.03
CA GLU A 49 -14.83 -4.94 -14.37
C GLU A 49 -13.88 -4.75 -13.19
N ILE A 50 -12.58 -4.62 -13.50
CA ILE A 50 -11.55 -4.28 -12.51
C ILE A 50 -11.41 -2.75 -12.51
N PRO A 51 -11.55 -2.09 -11.34
CA PRO A 51 -11.42 -0.64 -11.25
C PRO A 51 -10.02 -0.19 -11.67
N ASP A 52 -9.95 0.97 -12.31
CA ASP A 52 -8.67 1.54 -12.72
C ASP A 52 -7.88 2.11 -11.52
N GLU A 53 -6.63 2.49 -11.78
CA GLU A 53 -5.74 3.03 -10.76
C GLU A 53 -6.31 4.30 -10.08
N ALA A 54 -7.00 5.16 -10.84
CA ALA A 54 -7.53 6.41 -10.31
C ALA A 54 -8.73 6.17 -9.39
N GLU A 55 -9.64 5.29 -9.79
CA GLU A 55 -10.78 4.83 -9.00
C GLU A 55 -10.30 4.18 -7.69
N LEU A 56 -9.38 3.22 -7.78
CA LEU A 56 -8.83 2.53 -6.62
C LEU A 56 -8.11 3.50 -5.67
N LYS A 57 -7.34 4.46 -6.20
CA LYS A 57 -6.69 5.49 -5.39
C LYS A 57 -7.69 6.41 -4.69
N SER A 58 -8.81 6.73 -5.32
CA SER A 58 -9.86 7.55 -4.70
C SER A 58 -10.46 6.81 -3.50
N GLU A 59 -10.88 5.57 -3.70
CA GLU A 59 -11.46 4.73 -2.64
C GLU A 59 -10.49 4.54 -1.46
N LEU A 60 -9.22 4.28 -1.75
CA LEU A 60 -8.21 4.07 -0.72
C LEU A 60 -7.87 5.35 0.07
N LYS A 61 -7.96 6.53 -0.55
CA LYS A 61 -7.68 7.82 0.12
C LYS A 61 -8.75 8.19 1.14
N ASP A 62 -10.00 7.80 0.90
CA ASP A 62 -11.12 8.07 1.80
C ASP A 62 -11.13 7.15 3.03
N HIS A 63 -10.32 6.08 3.03
CA HIS A 63 -10.20 5.18 4.15
C HIS A 63 -9.36 5.79 5.29
N LYS A 64 -9.91 5.78 6.53
CA LYS A 64 -9.32 6.37 7.76
C LYS A 64 -7.87 6.01 8.10
N ARG A 65 -7.30 4.98 7.49
CA ARG A 65 -5.91 4.52 7.71
C ARG A 65 -4.93 5.07 6.67
N TYR A 66 -5.43 5.73 5.64
CA TYR A 66 -4.60 6.45 4.68
C TYR A 66 -3.83 7.59 5.34
N SER A 67 -4.46 8.28 6.30
CA SER A 67 -3.82 9.33 7.11
C SER A 67 -2.72 8.82 8.04
N ASP A 68 -2.73 7.51 8.36
CA ASP A 68 -1.73 6.89 9.24
C ASP A 68 -0.43 6.56 8.48
N LEU A 69 -0.42 6.65 7.14
CA LEU A 69 0.78 6.51 6.33
C LEU A 69 1.44 7.87 6.13
N HIS A 70 2.75 7.93 6.39
CA HIS A 70 3.56 9.07 5.95
C HIS A 70 3.46 9.23 4.42
N SER A 71 3.46 10.48 3.92
CA SER A 71 3.18 10.80 2.51
C SER A 71 4.08 10.07 1.50
N GLN A 72 5.32 9.76 1.87
CA GLN A 72 6.25 8.97 1.03
C GLN A 72 5.91 7.48 1.02
N SER A 73 5.42 6.94 2.13
CA SER A 73 4.99 5.55 2.24
C SER A 73 3.65 5.34 1.53
N SER A 74 2.72 6.30 1.63
CA SER A 74 1.43 6.23 0.93
C SER A 74 1.57 6.24 -0.59
N GLN A 75 2.51 7.02 -1.13
CA GLN A 75 2.83 7.04 -2.57
C GLN A 75 3.44 5.73 -3.09
N ARG A 76 4.00 4.88 -2.22
CA ARG A 76 4.60 3.59 -2.58
C ARG A 76 3.64 2.43 -2.39
N VAL A 77 2.61 2.61 -1.56
CA VAL A 77 1.55 1.63 -1.30
C VAL A 77 0.42 1.76 -2.33
N LEU A 78 0.14 2.97 -2.80
CA LEU A 78 -0.78 3.29 -3.90
C LEU A 78 -0.12 3.15 -5.28
#